data_AF-A0A183SFJ6-F1
#
_entry.id   AF-A0A183SFJ6-F1
#
_cell.length_a   1.000
_cell.length_b   1.000
_cell.length_c   1.000
_cell.angle_alpha   90.00
_cell.angle_beta   90.00
_cell.angle_gamma   90.00
#
_symmetry.space_group_name_H-M   'P 1'
#
loop_
_entity.id
_entity.type
_entity.pdbx_description
1 polymer ?
#
loop_
_entity_poly.entity_id
_entity_poly.type
_entity_poly.pdbx_seq_one_letter_code
_entity_poly.pdbx_strand_id
1 'polypeptide(L)'
;MVSPEGHGSVHCPGCPCRACHQHQDWFNDYDAAIMTLLAEKNQLYIAYVDRLVAANKTALYRSCRLVQQRLRETKDAWMARKAEAIQGYADCNKWKNFFAVTKVVCGLTQRGTTPLLIALRRTLQTRPQPPSTISDDTINRLPQVEPNADLDLTPSLQETSRAVQQLPREKAPVSDAISAEIYKHGGPQLMNNLTAPFQETWRPRQDPRI
;
A
#
# COMPACT_ATOMS: atom_id res chain seq x y z
N MET A 1 6.88 2.43 -73.17
CA MET A 1 6.90 2.05 -71.75
C MET A 1 5.96 2.97 -71.00
N VAL A 2 4.84 2.43 -70.52
CA VAL A 2 3.89 3.12 -69.65
C VAL A 2 4.33 2.89 -68.21
N SER A 3 4.43 3.95 -67.41
CA SER A 3 4.29 3.88 -65.95
C SER A 3 3.91 5.25 -65.35
N PRO A 4 3.17 5.24 -64.23
CA PRO A 4 2.17 6.27 -63.89
C PRO A 4 2.45 6.98 -62.55
N GLU A 5 1.62 8.00 -62.31
CA GLU A 5 1.22 8.64 -61.04
C GLU A 5 2.05 8.41 -59.76
N GLY A 6 2.67 9.49 -59.27
CA GLY A 6 3.15 9.60 -57.89
C GLY A 6 2.18 10.43 -57.06
N HIS A 7 1.39 9.75 -56.23
CA HIS A 7 0.46 10.32 -55.26
C HIS A 7 1.13 11.34 -54.32
N GLY A 8 0.45 12.47 -54.10
CA GLY A 8 0.68 13.35 -52.96
C GLY A 8 -0.04 12.89 -51.69
N SER A 9 0.42 13.43 -50.56
CA SER A 9 -0.23 13.44 -49.23
C SER A 9 -0.12 12.11 -48.43
N VAL A 10 0.09 12.04 -47.13
CA VAL A 10 -0.18 12.96 -46.01
C VAL A 10 0.81 12.65 -44.88
N HIS A 11 1.57 13.64 -44.40
CA HIS A 11 2.15 13.58 -43.06
C HIS A 11 1.00 13.89 -42.08
N CYS A 12 0.53 12.92 -41.30
CA CYS A 12 -0.48 13.17 -40.27
C CYS A 12 0.19 13.84 -39.05
N PRO A 13 -0.04 15.13 -38.75
CA PRO A 13 0.32 15.71 -37.47
C PRO A 13 -0.88 15.44 -36.54
N GLY A 14 -0.95 14.23 -36.02
CA GLY A 14 -2.16 13.78 -35.32
C GLY A 14 -2.01 12.48 -34.56
N CYS A 15 -0.78 12.05 -34.24
CA CYS A 15 -0.58 11.00 -33.25
C CYS A 15 -0.40 11.67 -31.88
N PRO A 16 -1.45 11.81 -31.04
CA PRO A 16 -1.25 12.07 -29.64
C PRO A 16 -0.56 10.83 -29.08
N CYS A 17 0.76 10.91 -28.91
CA CYS A 17 1.47 10.05 -27.97
C CYS A 17 0.62 10.05 -26.71
N ARG A 18 0.00 8.91 -26.44
CA ARG A 18 -0.94 8.61 -25.35
C ARG A 18 -0.63 9.54 -24.17
N ALA A 19 -1.39 10.64 -24.06
CA ALA A 19 -1.26 11.55 -22.94
C ALA A 19 -1.58 10.72 -21.72
N CYS A 20 -0.55 10.33 -20.96
CA CYS A 20 -0.73 9.73 -19.66
C CYS A 20 -1.70 10.67 -18.94
N HIS A 21 -2.88 10.18 -18.58
CA HIS A 21 -3.80 10.89 -17.73
C HIS A 21 -3.02 11.23 -16.46
N GLN A 22 -2.44 12.43 -16.41
CA GLN A 22 -1.85 12.96 -15.19
C GLN A 22 -3.03 13.26 -14.29
N HIS A 23 -3.46 12.23 -13.57
CA HIS A 23 -4.34 12.41 -12.44
C HIS A 23 -3.59 13.34 -11.50
N GLN A 24 -4.09 14.57 -11.31
CA GLN A 24 -3.56 15.46 -10.30
C GLN A 24 -3.87 14.84 -8.93
N ASP A 25 -2.95 14.01 -8.45
CA ASP A 25 -3.00 13.49 -7.10
C ASP A 25 -2.24 14.45 -6.16
N TRP A 26 -2.58 14.43 -4.89
CA TRP A 26 -1.93 15.25 -3.86
C TRP A 26 -0.43 14.93 -3.72
N PHE A 27 0.01 13.78 -4.24
CA PHE A 27 1.40 13.35 -4.32
C PHE A 27 2.21 14.01 -5.44
N ASN A 28 1.60 14.60 -6.48
CA ASN A 28 2.37 15.19 -7.57
C ASN A 28 3.07 16.50 -7.14
N ASP A 29 2.58 17.12 -6.07
CA ASP A 29 3.17 18.28 -5.42
C ASP A 29 4.19 17.85 -4.33
N TYR A 30 5.03 16.83 -4.61
CA TYR A 30 6.13 16.48 -3.70
C TYR A 30 7.05 17.69 -3.58
N ASP A 31 7.04 18.33 -2.40
CA ASP A 31 7.95 19.43 -2.13
C ASP A 31 9.35 18.91 -1.78
N ALA A 32 10.37 19.72 -2.08
CA ALA A 32 11.77 19.37 -1.80
C ALA A 32 12.00 19.10 -0.30
N ALA A 33 11.20 19.71 0.57
CA ALA A 33 11.32 19.53 2.02
C ALA A 33 10.91 18.12 2.47
N ILE A 34 9.88 17.51 1.86
CA ILE A 34 9.49 16.11 2.12
C ILE A 34 10.61 15.18 1.68
N MET A 35 11.25 15.43 0.53
CA MET A 35 12.37 14.63 0.05
C MET A 35 13.58 14.73 0.98
N THR A 36 13.90 15.92 1.48
CA THR A 36 14.94 16.12 2.49
C THR A 36 14.63 15.36 3.77
N LEU A 37 13.40 15.45 4.29
CA LEU A 37 12.99 14.74 5.50
C LEU A 37 13.02 13.22 5.34
N LEU A 38 12.67 12.71 4.17
CA LEU A 38 12.79 11.28 3.85
C LEU A 38 14.25 10.83 3.79
N ALA A 39 15.14 11.64 3.21
CA ALA A 39 16.57 11.37 3.20
C ALA A 39 17.14 11.32 4.63
N GLU A 40 16.81 12.31 5.47
CA GLU A 40 17.22 12.33 6.88
C GLU A 40 16.68 11.12 7.65
N LYS A 41 15.41 10.75 7.46
CA LYS A 41 14.82 9.56 8.08
C LYS A 41 15.58 8.29 7.68
N ASN A 42 16.00 8.19 6.42
CA ASN A 42 16.76 7.02 5.93
C ASN A 42 18.16 6.97 6.53
N GLN A 43 18.85 8.12 6.66
CA GLN A 43 20.14 8.20 7.36
C GLN A 43 20.04 7.78 8.83
N LEU A 44 19.01 8.27 9.53
CA LEU A 44 18.76 7.89 10.93
C LEU A 44 18.37 6.42 11.08
N TYR A 45 17.70 5.84 10.09
CA TYR A 45 17.40 4.41 10.07
C TYR A 45 18.68 3.58 9.92
N ILE A 46 19.60 3.97 9.04
CA ILE A 46 20.92 3.33 8.90
C ILE A 46 21.68 3.40 10.24
N ALA A 47 21.76 4.59 10.85
CA ALA A 47 22.42 4.75 12.15
C ALA A 47 21.78 3.95 13.29
N TYR A 48 20.46 3.75 13.25
CA TYR A 48 19.74 2.89 14.20
C TYR A 48 20.08 1.41 14.02
N VAL A 49 20.17 0.94 12.77
CA VAL A 49 20.54 -0.44 12.42
C VAL A 49 22.00 -0.72 12.78
N ASP A 50 22.91 0.19 12.45
CA ASP A 50 24.34 0.05 12.74
C ASP A 50 24.62 0.07 14.25
N ARG A 51 23.86 0.87 15.01
CA ARG A 51 24.07 1.03 16.45
C ARG A 51 22.76 1.33 17.18
N LEU A 52 22.24 0.33 17.89
CA LEU A 52 21.04 0.45 18.70
C LEU A 52 21.30 1.19 20.03
N VAL A 53 21.36 2.51 19.97
CA VAL A 53 21.43 3.39 21.15
C VAL A 53 20.10 4.13 21.35
N ALA A 54 19.69 4.36 22.59
CA ALA A 54 18.44 5.04 22.93
C ALA A 54 18.27 6.38 22.17
N ALA A 55 19.35 7.15 22.01
CA ALA A 55 19.37 8.40 21.23
C ALA A 55 19.00 8.19 19.74
N ASN A 56 19.53 7.15 19.09
CA ASN A 56 19.25 6.85 17.68
C ASN A 56 17.79 6.45 17.49
N LYS A 57 17.27 5.61 18.41
CA LYS A 57 15.84 5.26 18.44
C LYS A 57 14.97 6.51 18.58
N THR A 58 15.27 7.39 19.52
CA THR A 58 14.52 8.65 19.72
C THR A 58 14.61 9.57 18.50
N ALA A 59 15.77 9.69 17.87
CA ALA A 59 15.97 10.51 16.67
C ALA A 59 15.13 9.99 15.49
N LEU A 60 15.16 8.67 15.24
CA LEU A 60 14.36 8.05 14.19
C LEU A 60 12.85 8.27 14.41
N TYR A 61 12.34 8.07 15.63
CA TYR A 61 10.92 8.32 15.91
C TYR A 61 10.52 9.79 15.72
N ARG A 62 11.39 10.74 16.09
CA ARG A 62 11.15 12.17 15.84
C ARG A 62 11.09 12.47 14.34
N SER A 63 12.04 11.94 13.56
CA SER A 63 12.06 12.10 12.11
C SER A 63 10.82 11.48 11.44
N CYS A 64 10.40 10.29 11.87
CA CYS A 64 9.17 9.66 11.40
C CYS A 64 7.94 10.54 11.65
N ARG A 65 7.83 11.17 12.84
CA ARG A 65 6.73 12.09 13.14
C ARG A 65 6.76 13.33 12.25
N LEU A 66 7.95 13.88 11.98
CA LEU A 66 8.09 15.06 11.13
C LEU A 66 7.70 14.77 9.67
N VAL A 67 8.12 13.63 9.12
CA VAL A 67 7.68 13.16 7.79
C VAL A 67 6.16 13.00 7.75
N GLN A 68 5.58 12.33 8.74
CA GLN A 68 4.12 12.13 8.82
C GLN A 68 3.36 13.45 8.93
N GLN A 69 3.89 14.41 9.69
CA GLN A 69 3.31 15.74 9.84
C GLN A 69 3.32 16.48 8.50
N ARG A 70 4.46 16.55 7.80
CA ARG A 70 4.54 17.24 6.50
C ARG A 70 3.63 16.62 5.45
N LEU A 71 3.61 15.29 5.36
CA LEU A 71 2.69 14.60 4.45
C LEU A 71 1.23 14.93 4.73
N ARG A 72 0.87 15.10 6.00
CA ARG A 72 -0.49 15.51 6.39
C ARG A 72 -0.78 16.95 5.98
N GLU A 73 0.12 17.87 6.28
CA GLU A 73 0.00 19.29 5.92
C GLU A 73 -0.16 19.47 4.40
N THR A 74 0.68 18.81 3.59
CA THR A 74 0.62 18.90 2.12
C THR A 74 -0.71 18.35 1.59
N LYS A 75 -1.17 17.22 2.13
CA LYS A 75 -2.46 16.64 1.77
C LYS A 75 -3.62 17.56 2.17
N ASP A 76 -3.60 18.11 3.38
CA ASP A 76 -4.66 18.97 3.90
C ASP A 76 -4.72 20.30 3.12
N ALA A 77 -3.58 20.87 2.77
CA ALA A 77 -3.49 22.05 1.89
C ALA A 77 -4.01 21.77 0.48
N TRP A 78 -3.73 20.59 -0.09
CA TRP A 78 -4.31 20.18 -1.36
C TRP A 78 -5.84 20.02 -1.25
N MET A 79 -6.33 19.38 -0.19
CA MET A 79 -7.77 19.23 0.05
C MET A 79 -8.48 20.56 0.20
N ALA A 80 -7.89 21.52 0.92
CA ALA A 80 -8.42 22.87 1.07
C ALA A 80 -8.53 23.59 -0.29
N ARG A 81 -7.46 23.59 -1.09
CA ARG A 81 -7.46 24.17 -2.46
C ARG A 81 -8.54 23.54 -3.35
N LYS A 82 -8.73 22.23 -3.28
CA LYS A 82 -9.77 21.53 -4.06
C LYS A 82 -11.17 21.86 -3.55
N ALA A 83 -11.38 21.99 -2.23
CA ALA A 83 -12.66 22.40 -1.66
C ALA A 83 -13.06 23.81 -2.12
N GLU A 84 -12.13 24.77 -2.09
CA GLU A 84 -12.34 26.13 -2.61
C GLU A 84 -12.71 26.12 -4.10
N ALA A 85 -12.03 25.32 -4.91
CA ALA A 85 -12.35 25.17 -6.33
C ALA A 85 -13.76 24.60 -6.54
N ILE A 86 -14.15 23.58 -5.78
CA ILE A 86 -15.50 22.98 -5.83
C ILE A 86 -16.55 24.04 -5.48
N GLN A 87 -16.34 24.79 -4.39
CA GLN A 87 -17.25 25.86 -3.99
C GLN A 87 -17.37 26.95 -5.07
N GLY A 88 -16.23 27.45 -5.57
CA GLY A 88 -16.23 28.48 -6.61
C GLY A 88 -16.92 28.05 -7.91
N TYR A 89 -16.83 26.76 -8.28
CA TYR A 89 -17.58 26.24 -9.43
C TYR A 89 -19.08 26.10 -9.16
N ALA A 90 -19.47 25.75 -7.95
CA ALA A 90 -20.87 25.71 -7.54
C ALA A 90 -21.49 27.11 -7.58
N ASP A 91 -20.82 28.10 -6.98
CA ASP A 91 -21.27 29.50 -6.94
C ASP A 91 -21.41 30.11 -8.33
N CYS A 92 -20.53 29.74 -9.27
CA CYS A 92 -20.59 30.21 -10.66
C CYS A 92 -21.54 29.39 -11.55
N ASN A 93 -22.30 28.42 -11.02
CA ASN A 93 -23.14 27.50 -11.78
C ASN A 93 -22.38 26.72 -12.89
N LYS A 94 -21.08 26.49 -12.73
CA LYS A 94 -20.21 25.81 -13.70
C LYS A 94 -20.21 24.29 -13.47
N TRP A 95 -21.37 23.66 -13.65
CA TRP A 95 -21.59 22.24 -13.35
C TRP A 95 -20.58 21.27 -13.97
N LYS A 96 -20.18 21.48 -15.24
CA LYS A 96 -19.17 20.62 -15.91
C LYS A 96 -17.84 20.58 -15.14
N ASN A 97 -17.39 21.72 -14.62
CA ASN A 97 -16.13 21.83 -13.89
C ASN A 97 -16.27 21.31 -12.46
N PHE A 98 -17.41 21.56 -11.80
CA PHE A 98 -17.73 20.98 -10.50
C PHE A 98 -17.63 19.45 -10.51
N PHE A 99 -18.25 18.80 -11.51
CA PHE A 99 -18.19 17.35 -11.67
C PHE A 99 -16.77 16.85 -12.00
N ALA A 100 -16.01 17.60 -12.81
CA ALA A 100 -14.64 17.26 -13.14
C ALA A 100 -13.73 17.26 -11.89
N VAL A 101 -13.78 18.31 -11.06
CA VAL A 101 -12.97 18.40 -9.83
C VAL A 101 -13.40 17.38 -8.78
N THR A 102 -14.71 17.15 -8.62
CA THR A 102 -15.23 16.15 -7.67
C THR A 102 -14.75 14.74 -8.00
N LYS A 103 -14.62 14.41 -9.30
CA LYS A 103 -14.05 13.12 -9.73
C LYS A 103 -12.59 12.97 -9.32
N VAL A 104 -11.79 14.03 -9.44
CA VAL A 104 -10.37 14.05 -9.05
C VAL A 104 -10.21 13.86 -7.54
N VAL A 105 -11.01 14.56 -6.72
CA VAL A 105 -10.92 14.45 -5.25
C VAL A 105 -11.33 13.07 -4.76
N CYS A 106 -12.37 12.47 -5.33
CA CYS A 106 -12.88 11.19 -4.88
C CYS A 106 -12.17 9.98 -5.51
N GLY A 107 -11.28 10.18 -6.48
CA GLY A 107 -10.71 9.10 -7.29
C GLY A 107 -11.77 8.32 -8.07
N LEU A 108 -12.89 8.96 -8.41
CA LEU A 108 -14.05 8.29 -9.02
C LEU A 108 -13.85 8.14 -10.53
N THR A 109 -13.20 7.04 -10.91
CA THR A 109 -13.10 6.60 -12.31
C THR A 109 -14.35 5.85 -12.80
N GLN A 110 -15.36 5.60 -11.95
CA GLN A 110 -16.50 4.76 -12.33
C GLN A 110 -17.73 5.52 -12.84
N ARG A 111 -18.21 5.02 -14.00
CA ARG A 111 -19.49 5.30 -14.64
C ARG A 111 -20.60 4.59 -13.86
N GLY A 112 -20.96 5.14 -12.71
CA GLY A 112 -22.08 4.67 -11.89
C GLY A 112 -22.58 5.78 -11.00
N THR A 113 -23.77 6.30 -11.30
CA THR A 113 -24.56 7.22 -10.47
C THR A 113 -24.57 6.68 -9.04
N THR A 114 -23.87 7.26 -8.07
CA THR A 114 -24.28 8.45 -7.32
C THR A 114 -23.09 8.96 -6.48
N PRO A 115 -22.46 10.10 -6.83
CA PRO A 115 -21.36 10.69 -6.05
C PRO A 115 -21.75 11.09 -4.61
N LEU A 116 -23.04 11.37 -4.38
CA LEU A 116 -23.57 11.96 -3.14
C LEU A 116 -23.60 10.97 -1.96
N LEU A 117 -23.92 9.70 -2.23
CA LEU A 117 -24.00 8.66 -1.18
C LEU A 117 -22.61 8.29 -0.63
N ILE A 118 -21.57 8.31 -1.46
CA ILE A 118 -20.19 8.03 -1.04
C ILE A 118 -19.63 9.20 -0.22
N ALA A 119 -19.90 10.44 -0.65
CA ALA A 119 -19.52 11.64 0.10
C ALA A 119 -20.18 11.69 1.48
N LEU A 120 -21.50 11.43 1.55
CA LEU A 120 -22.25 11.41 2.81
C LEU A 120 -21.80 10.26 3.74
N ARG A 121 -21.40 9.11 3.19
CA ARG A 121 -20.85 7.99 3.97
C ARG A 121 -19.50 8.33 4.61
N ARG A 122 -18.67 9.16 3.97
CA ARG A 122 -17.37 9.60 4.51
C ARG A 122 -17.53 10.68 5.59
N THR A 123 -18.50 11.58 5.46
CA THR A 123 -18.82 12.57 6.52
C THR A 123 -19.45 11.92 7.75
N LEU A 124 -20.11 10.77 7.62
CA LEU A 124 -20.64 10.00 8.76
C LEU A 124 -19.59 9.08 9.42
N GLN A 125 -18.49 8.75 8.74
CA GLN A 125 -17.41 7.90 9.27
C GLN A 125 -16.25 8.69 9.91
N THR A 126 -16.26 10.03 9.82
CA THR A 126 -15.37 10.90 10.61
C THR A 126 -15.91 11.05 12.03
N ARG A 127 -16.13 9.93 12.70
CA ARG A 127 -16.11 9.94 14.16
C ARG A 127 -14.64 10.09 14.54
N PRO A 128 -14.23 11.12 15.30
CA PRO A 128 -12.87 11.21 15.79
C PRO A 128 -12.58 9.92 16.56
N GLN A 129 -11.65 9.11 16.05
CA GLN A 129 -11.15 7.99 16.81
C GLN A 129 -10.53 8.59 18.07
N PRO A 130 -11.07 8.29 19.27
CA PRO A 130 -10.46 8.78 20.49
C PRO A 130 -9.00 8.32 20.51
N PRO A 131 -8.06 9.17 20.96
CA PRO A 131 -6.66 8.79 21.05
C PRO A 131 -6.59 7.52 21.90
N SER A 132 -6.20 6.42 21.26
CA SER A 132 -6.03 5.15 21.94
C SER A 132 -4.72 5.23 22.69
N THR A 133 -4.73 5.89 23.85
CA THR A 133 -3.61 5.89 24.78
C THR A 133 -3.68 4.58 25.56
N ILE A 134 -3.06 3.54 24.99
CA ILE A 134 -2.82 2.29 25.72
C ILE A 134 -1.86 2.63 26.86
N SER A 135 -2.36 2.51 28.10
CA SER A 135 -1.56 2.76 29.31
C SER A 135 -0.61 1.59 29.55
N ASP A 136 0.59 1.86 30.05
CA ASP A 136 1.56 0.81 30.42
C ASP A 136 0.96 -0.16 31.46
N ASP A 137 0.02 0.31 32.30
CA ASP A 137 -0.71 -0.55 33.25
C ASP A 137 -1.61 -1.58 32.53
N THR A 138 -2.15 -1.23 31.35
CA THR A 138 -2.92 -2.16 30.51
C THR A 138 -2.02 -3.23 29.89
N ILE A 139 -0.79 -2.87 29.51
CA ILE A 139 0.19 -3.82 28.95
C ILE A 139 0.68 -4.78 30.04
N ASN A 140 0.95 -4.28 31.25
CA ASN A 140 1.40 -5.10 32.38
C ASN A 140 0.32 -6.05 32.92
N ARG A 141 -0.97 -5.76 32.65
CA ARG A 141 -2.10 -6.63 33.01
C ARG A 141 -2.43 -7.69 31.97
N LEU A 142 -1.77 -7.68 30.80
CA LEU A 142 -1.98 -8.72 29.80
C LEU A 142 -1.39 -10.04 30.30
N PRO A 143 -2.17 -11.13 30.31
CA PRO A 143 -1.64 -12.44 30.68
C PRO A 143 -0.59 -12.85 29.65
N GLN A 144 0.65 -12.99 30.10
CA GLN A 144 1.73 -13.56 29.30
C GLN A 144 1.48 -15.06 29.23
N VAL A 145 1.19 -15.56 28.04
CA VAL A 145 1.14 -17.00 27.79
C VAL A 145 2.58 -17.50 27.67
N GLU A 146 2.90 -18.59 28.36
CA GLU A 146 4.22 -19.22 28.28
C GLU A 146 4.61 -19.41 26.81
N PRO A 147 5.85 -19.06 26.42
CA PRO A 147 6.35 -19.27 25.07
C PRO A 147 6.14 -20.73 24.67
N ASN A 148 5.42 -20.96 23.58
CA ASN A 148 5.16 -22.30 23.11
C ASN A 148 6.44 -22.87 22.48
N ALA A 149 7.17 -23.69 23.24
CA ALA A 149 8.39 -24.36 22.80
C ALA A 149 8.16 -25.28 21.58
N ASP A 150 6.91 -25.68 21.30
CA ASP A 150 6.58 -26.46 20.11
C ASP A 150 6.78 -25.63 18.81
N LEU A 151 6.77 -24.30 18.90
CA LEU A 151 7.03 -23.41 17.75
C LEU A 151 8.51 -23.37 17.33
N ASP A 152 9.42 -23.78 18.23
CA ASP A 152 10.86 -23.90 17.92
C ASP A 152 11.20 -25.21 17.20
N LEU A 153 10.23 -26.12 17.09
CA LEU A 153 10.41 -27.38 16.38
C LEU A 153 10.32 -27.14 14.86
N THR A 154 11.21 -27.82 14.14
CA THR A 154 11.18 -27.81 12.68
C THR A 154 9.84 -28.37 12.18
N PRO A 155 9.15 -27.66 11.25
CA PRO A 155 7.87 -28.11 10.73
C PRO A 155 7.92 -29.53 10.18
N SER A 156 6.99 -30.38 10.63
CA SER A 156 6.86 -31.76 10.17
C SER A 156 6.02 -31.87 8.90
N LEU A 157 6.22 -32.96 8.16
CA LEU A 157 5.42 -33.25 6.97
C LEU A 157 3.91 -33.33 7.26
N GLN A 158 3.55 -33.83 8.46
CA GLN A 158 2.16 -33.97 8.89
C GLN A 158 1.51 -32.61 9.17
N GLU A 159 2.25 -31.67 9.74
CA GLU A 159 1.77 -30.30 9.98
C GLU A 159 1.57 -29.54 8.68
N THR A 160 2.51 -29.64 7.74
CA THR A 160 2.36 -29.07 6.39
C THR A 160 1.13 -29.63 5.69
N SER A 161 0.94 -30.96 5.75
CA SER A 161 -0.24 -31.63 5.17
C SER A 161 -1.55 -31.12 5.80
N ARG A 162 -1.58 -30.99 7.14
CA ARG A 162 -2.74 -30.45 7.86
C ARG A 162 -3.03 -29.00 7.47
N ALA A 163 -2.02 -28.14 7.37
CA ALA A 163 -2.17 -26.75 6.98
C ALA A 163 -2.69 -26.59 5.55
N VAL A 164 -2.18 -27.40 4.61
CA VAL A 164 -2.65 -27.44 3.22
C VAL A 164 -4.11 -27.87 3.14
N GLN A 165 -4.52 -28.87 3.93
CA GLN A 165 -5.91 -29.31 3.98
C GLN A 165 -6.86 -28.22 4.50
N GLN A 166 -6.39 -27.35 5.40
CA GLN A 166 -7.15 -26.23 5.96
C GLN A 166 -7.28 -25.02 5.03
N LEU A 167 -6.62 -25.00 3.87
CA LEU A 167 -6.75 -23.90 2.92
C LEU A 167 -8.21 -23.75 2.42
N PRO A 168 -8.79 -22.54 2.41
CA PRO A 168 -10.14 -22.34 1.89
C PRO A 168 -10.20 -22.59 0.38
N ARG A 169 -11.25 -23.26 -0.09
CA ARG A 169 -11.41 -23.66 -1.51
C ARG A 169 -11.70 -22.48 -2.45
N GLU A 170 -12.25 -21.38 -1.92
CA GLU A 170 -12.77 -20.25 -2.71
C GLU A 170 -11.82 -19.05 -2.75
N LYS A 171 -10.50 -19.25 -2.67
CA LYS A 171 -9.57 -18.14 -2.84
C LYS A 171 -9.31 -17.93 -4.33
N ALA A 172 -9.77 -16.80 -4.87
CA ALA A 172 -9.53 -16.41 -6.25
C ALA A 172 -8.03 -16.52 -6.56
N PRO A 173 -7.64 -17.15 -7.68
CA PRO A 173 -6.23 -17.37 -7.99
C PRO A 173 -5.50 -16.04 -8.08
N VAL A 174 -4.57 -15.81 -7.17
CA VAL A 174 -3.63 -14.69 -7.31
C VAL A 174 -2.65 -15.08 -8.40
N SER A 175 -2.63 -14.29 -9.47
CA SER A 175 -1.69 -14.16 -10.61
C SER A 175 -1.13 -15.42 -11.31
N ASP A 176 -0.90 -16.51 -10.59
CA ASP A 176 -0.23 -17.73 -11.05
C ASP A 176 -1.23 -18.84 -11.46
N ALA A 177 -2.54 -18.59 -11.32
CA ALA A 177 -3.63 -19.53 -11.66
C ALA A 177 -3.60 -20.90 -10.92
N ILE A 178 -2.81 -21.05 -9.87
CA ILE A 178 -2.72 -22.30 -9.10
C ILE A 178 -3.81 -22.32 -8.02
N SER A 179 -4.82 -23.16 -8.21
CA SER A 179 -5.91 -23.36 -7.23
C SER A 179 -5.45 -24.14 -6.00
N ALA A 180 -6.02 -23.82 -4.83
CA ALA A 180 -5.81 -24.56 -3.58
C ALA A 180 -6.06 -26.08 -3.73
N GLU A 181 -6.91 -26.47 -4.69
CA GLU A 181 -7.22 -27.86 -5.03
C GLU A 181 -5.99 -28.66 -5.48
N ILE A 182 -5.04 -28.03 -6.20
CA ILE A 182 -3.81 -28.70 -6.66
C ILE A 182 -2.94 -29.08 -5.47
N TYR A 183 -2.84 -28.21 -4.47
CA TYR A 183 -2.08 -28.48 -3.25
C TYR A 183 -2.72 -29.58 -2.39
N LYS A 184 -4.05 -29.65 -2.35
CA LYS A 184 -4.76 -30.67 -1.57
C LYS A 184 -4.66 -32.08 -2.14
N HIS A 185 -4.52 -32.22 -3.46
CA HIS A 185 -4.51 -33.53 -4.14
C HIS A 185 -3.16 -33.95 -4.72
N GLY A 186 -2.11 -33.12 -4.63
CA GLY A 186 -0.80 -33.40 -5.22
C GLY A 186 0.02 -34.52 -4.56
N GLY A 187 -0.55 -35.23 -3.58
CA GLY A 187 0.03 -36.43 -2.98
C GLY A 187 1.28 -36.20 -2.12
N PRO A 188 1.88 -37.28 -1.59
CA PRO A 188 3.00 -37.21 -0.64
C PRO A 188 4.25 -36.54 -1.22
N GLN A 189 4.48 -36.68 -2.53
CA GLN A 189 5.65 -36.11 -3.19
C GLN A 189 5.59 -34.58 -3.26
N LEU A 190 4.40 -34.00 -3.50
CA LEU A 190 4.21 -32.56 -3.41
C LEU A 190 4.38 -32.06 -1.97
N MET A 191 3.86 -32.78 -0.99
CA MET A 191 4.00 -32.41 0.43
C MET A 191 5.48 -32.38 0.87
N ASN A 192 6.29 -33.34 0.41
CA ASN A 192 7.73 -33.36 0.68
C ASN A 192 8.44 -32.14 0.08
N ASN A 193 8.13 -31.82 -1.18
CA ASN A 193 8.71 -30.66 -1.88
C ASN A 193 8.29 -29.32 -1.25
N LEU A 194 7.07 -29.22 -0.73
CA LEU A 194 6.60 -28.03 -0.02
C LEU A 194 7.20 -27.90 1.37
N THR A 195 7.46 -29.02 2.06
CA THR A 195 7.99 -29.01 3.43
C THR A 195 9.48 -28.68 3.45
N ALA A 196 10.25 -29.13 2.46
CA ALA A 196 11.71 -28.95 2.41
C ALA A 196 12.19 -27.48 2.56
N PRO A 197 11.63 -26.48 1.85
CA PRO A 197 12.02 -25.09 2.04
C PRO A 197 11.74 -24.55 3.45
N PHE A 198 10.61 -24.92 4.06
CA PHE A 198 10.30 -24.49 5.43
C PHE A 198 11.30 -25.07 6.42
N GLN A 199 11.64 -26.36 6.30
CA GLN A 199 12.64 -26.99 7.16
C GLN A 199 14.02 -26.35 7.02
N GLU A 200 14.41 -25.98 5.81
CA GLU A 200 15.69 -25.34 5.55
C GLU A 200 15.75 -23.92 6.14
N THR A 201 14.65 -23.17 6.04
CA THR A 201 14.56 -21.81 6.59
C THR A 201 14.47 -21.80 8.12
N TRP A 202 13.95 -22.88 8.72
CA TRP A 202 13.83 -23.05 10.18
C TRP A 202 15.11 -23.58 10.85
N ARG A 203 16.13 -24.00 10.07
CA ARG A 203 17.41 -24.40 10.65
C ARG A 203 18.00 -23.20 11.39
N PRO A 204 18.42 -23.36 12.67
CA PRO A 204 19.11 -22.30 13.39
C PRO A 204 20.32 -21.84 12.58
N ARG A 205 20.39 -20.53 12.31
CA ARG A 205 21.58 -19.96 11.71
C ARG A 205 22.73 -20.24 12.68
N GLN A 206 23.80 -20.86 12.21
CA GLN A 206 25.01 -20.99 13.03
C GLN A 206 25.58 -19.58 13.21
N ASP A 207 25.19 -18.91 14.29
CA ASP A 207 25.85 -17.70 14.71
C ASP A 207 27.25 -18.08 15.23
N PRO A 208 28.31 -17.38 14.80
CA PRO A 208 29.65 -17.62 15.33
C PRO A 208 29.61 -17.47 16.85
N ARG A 209 30.09 -18.50 17.55
CA ARG A 209 30.25 -18.45 19.01
C ARG A 209 31.14 -17.25 19.35
N ILE A 210 30.55 -16.27 20.06
CA ILE A 210 31.26 -15.17 20.71
C ILE A 210 32.09 -15.75 21.86
#